data_AF-A0AAI8X4H2-F1
#
_entry.id   AF-A0AAI8X4H2-F1
#
_cell.length_a   1.000
_cell.length_b   1.000
_cell.length_c   1.000
_cell.angle_alpha   90.00
_cell.angle_beta   90.00
_cell.angle_gamma   90.00
#
_symmetry.space_group_name_H-M   'P 1'
#
loop_
_entity.id
_entity.type
_entity.pdbx_description
1 polymer ?
#
loop_
_entity_poly.entity_id
_entity_poly.type
_entity_poly.pdbx_seq_one_letter_code
_entity_poly.pdbx_strand_id
1 'polypeptide(L)'
;MRQPVVCPYHHRLHHRGIITITGPADALTVTDSDGRPLSPGSLARPPTQPPPAVPPCPGPLGERADWWWYDPFQPQPPPTNN
;
A
#
# COMPACT_ATOMS: atom_id res chain seq x y z
N MET A 1 -6.79 13.88 2.81
CA MET A 1 -6.31 12.58 3.33
C MET A 1 -7.25 11.50 2.84
N ARG A 2 -6.81 10.63 1.93
CA ARG A 2 -7.59 9.46 1.47
C ARG A 2 -7.45 8.37 2.54
N GLN A 3 -8.55 8.04 3.20
CA GLN A 3 -8.59 6.97 4.21
C GLN A 3 -8.46 5.61 3.49
N PRO A 4 -7.76 4.62 4.06
CA PRO A 4 -7.72 3.28 3.49
C PRO A 4 -9.14 2.69 3.49
N VAL A 5 -9.62 2.25 2.32
CA VAL A 5 -10.99 1.73 2.14
C VAL A 5 -11.27 0.47 2.96
N VAL A 6 -10.23 -0.18 3.47
CA VAL A 6 -10.29 -1.41 4.25
C VAL A 6 -9.59 -1.20 5.59
N CYS A 7 -10.23 -1.58 6.70
CA CYS A 7 -9.66 -1.39 8.03
C CYS A 7 -8.38 -2.23 8.23
N PRO A 8 -7.47 -1.86 9.16
CA PRO A 8 -6.19 -2.55 9.36
C PRO A 8 -6.31 -4.06 9.62
N TYR A 9 -7.41 -4.49 10.26
CA TYR A 9 -7.69 -5.89 10.52
C TYR A 9 -7.93 -6.68 9.22
N HIS A 10 -8.87 -6.22 8.39
CA HIS A 10 -9.18 -6.86 7.12
C HIS A 10 -7.98 -6.78 6.14
N HIS A 11 -7.20 -5.70 6.19
CA HIS A 11 -5.97 -5.62 5.40
C HIS A 11 -4.96 -6.74 5.76
N ARG A 12 -4.80 -7.03 7.06
CA ARG A 12 -3.96 -8.16 7.51
C ARG A 12 -4.53 -9.51 7.08
N LEU A 13 -5.85 -9.69 7.12
CA LEU A 13 -6.49 -10.94 6.67
C LEU A 13 -6.30 -11.18 5.17
N HIS A 14 -6.30 -10.12 4.35
CA HIS A 14 -6.03 -10.22 2.93
C HIS A 14 -4.61 -10.72 2.64
N HIS A 15 -3.60 -10.15 3.31
CA HIS A 15 -2.22 -10.65 3.20
C HIS A 15 -2.05 -12.09 3.68
N ARG A 16 -2.93 -12.55 4.58
CA ARG A 16 -2.96 -13.94 5.05
C ARG A 16 -3.75 -14.88 4.13
N GLY A 17 -4.39 -14.37 3.07
CA GLY A 17 -5.22 -15.16 2.16
C GLY A 17 -6.56 -15.62 2.74
N ILE A 18 -6.99 -15.05 3.87
CA ILE A 18 -8.25 -15.42 4.55
C ILE A 18 -9.46 -14.71 3.93
N ILE A 19 -9.24 -13.54 3.34
CA ILE A 19 -10.27 -12.80 2.61
C ILE A 19 -9.75 -12.40 1.23
N THR A 20 -10.67 -12.24 0.28
CA THR A 20 -10.39 -11.72 -1.06
C THR A 20 -11.00 -10.32 -1.19
N ILE A 21 -10.27 -9.40 -1.81
CA ILE A 21 -10.70 -8.01 -2.05
C ILE A 21 -10.74 -7.80 -3.56
N THR A 22 -11.90 -7.47 -4.12
CA THR A 22 -12.11 -7.28 -5.57
C THR A 22 -12.90 -6.01 -5.88
N GLY A 23 -12.72 -5.48 -7.10
CA GLY A 23 -13.45 -4.31 -7.59
C GLY A 23 -12.70 -2.98 -7.41
N PRO A 24 -13.28 -1.88 -7.92
CA PRO A 24 -12.70 -0.55 -7.80
C PRO A 24 -12.90 0.00 -6.38
N ALA A 25 -12.10 1.00 -5.98
CA ALA A 25 -12.06 1.51 -4.60
C ALA A 25 -13.40 2.03 -4.07
N ASP A 26 -14.27 2.48 -4.96
CA ASP A 26 -15.61 3.00 -4.74
C ASP A 26 -16.72 1.93 -4.76
N ALA A 27 -16.41 0.71 -5.22
CA ALA A 27 -17.32 -0.44 -5.24
C ALA A 27 -16.60 -1.74 -4.86
N LEU A 28 -15.84 -1.70 -3.76
CA LEU A 28 -15.09 -2.85 -3.26
C LEU A 28 -16.02 -3.94 -2.72
N THR A 29 -15.75 -5.18 -3.14
CA THR A 29 -16.36 -6.40 -2.61
C THR A 29 -15.31 -7.16 -1.81
N VAL A 30 -15.68 -7.61 -0.61
CA VAL A 30 -14.82 -8.43 0.25
C VAL A 30 -15.50 -9.77 0.48
N THR A 31 -14.80 -10.88 0.23
CA THR A 31 -15.31 -12.23 0.49
C THR A 31 -14.41 -12.99 1.45
N ASP A 32 -14.98 -13.94 2.19
CA ASP A 32 -14.20 -14.92 2.96
C ASP A 32 -13.49 -15.95 2.06
N SER A 33 -12.82 -16.92 2.68
CA SER A 33 -12.13 -18.02 1.99
C SER A 33 -13.05 -18.94 1.20
N ASP A 34 -14.34 -18.98 1.54
CA ASP A 34 -15.36 -19.78 0.86
C ASP A 34 -16.07 -18.96 -0.23
N GLY A 35 -15.64 -17.72 -0.48
CA GLY A 35 -16.22 -16.83 -1.48
C GLY A 35 -17.52 -16.14 -1.04
N ARG A 36 -17.90 -16.25 0.24
CA ARG A 36 -19.12 -15.58 0.73
C ARG A 36 -18.84 -14.10 0.97
N PRO A 37 -19.73 -13.19 0.50
CA PRO A 37 -19.54 -11.77 0.71
C PRO A 37 -19.63 -11.43 2.20
N LEU A 38 -18.60 -10.75 2.70
CA LEU A 38 -18.62 -10.17 4.03
C LEU A 38 -19.45 -8.88 3.98
N SER A 39 -20.43 -8.76 4.88
CA SER A 39 -21.13 -7.47 5.03
C SER A 39 -20.13 -6.38 5.39
N PRO A 40 -20.32 -5.14 4.91
CA PRO A 40 -19.51 -3.99 5.30
C PRO A 40 -19.68 -3.75 6.80
N GLY A 41 -18.80 -4.39 7.57
CA GLY A 41 -18.82 -4.42 9.02
C GLY A 41 -17.50 -3.88 9.54
N SER A 42 -17.60 -2.88 10.42
CA SER A 42 -16.50 -2.07 10.95
C SER A 42 -16.07 -0.94 10.02
N LEU A 43 -16.74 0.20 10.19
CA LEU A 43 -16.13 1.50 9.89
C LEU A 43 -14.79 1.53 10.61
N ALA A 44 -13.70 1.81 9.88
CA ALA A 44 -12.43 2.11 10.51
C ALA A 44 -12.68 3.20 11.57
N ARG A 45 -12.65 2.82 12.85
CA ARG A 45 -12.89 3.78 13.93
C ARG A 45 -11.63 4.63 14.06
N PRO A 46 -11.75 5.96 14.10
CA PRO A 46 -10.61 6.81 14.39
C PRO A 46 -9.93 6.32 15.68
N PRO A 47 -8.59 6.25 15.71
CA PRO A 47 -7.87 5.89 16.92
C PRO A 47 -8.28 6.85 18.05
N THR A 48 -8.72 6.31 19.19
CA THR A 48 -9.12 7.11 20.37
C THR A 48 -7.96 7.42 21.30
N GLN A 49 -6.79 6.83 21.04
CA GLN A 49 -5.59 7.02 21.83
C GLN A 49 -4.67 8.06 21.17
N PRO A 50 -3.88 8.81 21.95
CA PRO A 50 -2.89 9.70 21.40
C PRO A 50 -1.89 8.93 20.51
N PRO A 51 -1.31 9.58 19.48
CA PRO A 51 -0.25 8.98 18.68
C PRO A 51 0.87 8.45 19.58
N PRO A 52 1.52 7.34 19.20
CA PRO A 52 2.66 6.83 19.96
C PRO A 52 3.74 7.92 20.08
N ALA A 53 4.31 8.06 21.28
CA ALA A 53 5.37 9.01 21.58
C ALA A 53 6.73 8.51 21.04
N VAL A 54 6.81 8.33 19.72
CA VAL A 54 8.03 7.95 19.00
C VAL A 54 8.65 9.18 18.34
N PRO A 55 9.99 9.33 18.35
CA PRO A 55 10.63 10.38 17.59
C PRO A 55 10.31 10.23 16.09
N PRO A 56 10.30 11.33 15.33
CA PRO A 56 10.15 11.27 13.87
C PRO A 56 11.16 10.30 13.27
N CYS A 57 10.74 9.53 12.27
CA CYS A 57 11.67 8.71 11.50
C CYS A 57 12.76 9.63 10.95
N PRO A 58 14.05 9.37 11.24
CA PRO A 58 15.14 10.12 10.64
C PRO A 58 15.01 10.05 9.12
N GLY A 59 15.20 11.19 8.45
CA GLY A 59 15.32 11.18 7.00
C GLY A 59 16.50 10.32 6.55
N PRO A 60 16.52 9.87 5.28
CA PRO A 60 17.66 9.15 4.75
C PRO A 60 18.92 10.01 4.88
N LEU A 61 20.06 9.39 5.20
CA LEU A 61 21.37 10.04 5.38
C LEU A 61 21.96 10.63 4.08
N GLY A 62 21.24 10.56 2.96
CA GLY A 62 21.73 10.93 1.64
C GLY A 62 22.74 9.93 1.06
N GLU A 63 22.76 8.70 1.57
CA GLU A 63 23.57 7.63 1.01
C GLU A 63 23.21 7.37 -0.47
N ARG A 64 24.20 6.93 -1.25
CA ARG A 64 23.96 6.57 -2.65
C ARG A 64 23.05 5.35 -2.69
N ALA A 65 22.00 5.42 -3.51
CA ALA A 65 21.17 4.27 -3.78
C ALA A 65 22.01 3.18 -4.47
N ASP A 66 22.02 1.99 -3.86
CA ASP A 66 22.61 0.79 -4.43
C ASP A 66 21.53 0.08 -5.27
N TRP A 67 21.62 0.20 -6.59
CA TRP A 67 20.57 -0.21 -7.53
C TRP A 67 20.70 -1.68 -7.95
N TRP A 68 20.90 -2.59 -6.99
CA TRP A 68 21.18 -4.01 -7.25
C TRP A 68 20.08 -4.78 -8.01
N TRP A 69 18.89 -4.19 -8.18
CA TRP A 69 17.75 -4.78 -8.90
C TRP A 69 17.32 -3.98 -10.14
N TYR A 70 17.98 -2.86 -10.45
CA TYR A 70 17.56 -1.97 -11.53
C TYR A 70 18.75 -1.29 -12.21
N ASP A 71 18.86 -1.45 -13.53
CA ASP A 71 19.79 -0.67 -14.35
C ASP A 71 19.16 0.68 -14.74
N PRO A 72 19.74 1.82 -14.32
CA PRO A 72 19.22 3.14 -14.67
C PRO A 72 19.29 3.39 -16.17
N PHE A 73 18.19 3.87 -16.75
CA PHE A 73 18.14 4.28 -18.15
C PHE A 73 19.25 5.30 -18.47
N GLN A 74 20.08 5.00 -19.46
CA GLN A 74 21.08 5.92 -20.01
C GLN A 74 20.54 6.52 -21.32
N PRO A 75 20.41 7.85 -21.44
CA PRO A 75 19.99 8.47 -22.69
C PRO A 75 21.00 8.22 -23.80
N GLN A 76 20.52 7.86 -24.98
CA GLN A 76 21.35 7.63 -26.15
C GLN A 76 21.79 9.00 -26.75
N PRO A 77 23.05 9.16 -27.18
CA PRO A 77 23.49 10.39 -27.82
C PRO A 77 22.67 10.70 -29.08
N PRO A 78 22.46 11.99 -29.42
CA PRO A 78 21.73 12.38 -30.62
C PRO A 78 22.43 11.82 -31.87
N PRO A 79 21.67 11.48 -32.93
CA PRO A 79 22.25 10.96 -34.17
C PRO A 79 23.18 12.00 -34.80
N THR A 80 24.32 11.56 -35.33
CA THR A 80 25.26 12.40 -36.06
C THR A 80 24.68 12.79 -37.42
N ASN A 81 24.64 14.10 -37.71
CA ASN A 81 24.25 14.61 -39.02
C ASN A 81 25.32 14.24 -40.07
N ASN A 82 24.89 13.82 -41.26
CA ASN A 82 25.76 13.45 -42.38
C ASN A 82 25.94 14.63 -43.34
#